data_AF-A0A9N9IC24-F1
#
_entry.id   AF-A0A9N9IC24-F1
#
_cell.length_a   1.000
_cell.length_b   1.000
_cell.length_c   1.000
_cell.angle_alpha   90.00
_cell.angle_beta   90.00
_cell.angle_gamma   90.00
#
_symmetry.space_group_name_H-M   'P 1'
#
loop_
_entity.id
_entity.type
_entity.pdbx_description
1 polymer ?
#
loop_
_entity_poly.entity_id
_entity_poly.type
_entity_poly.pdbx_seq_one_letter_code
_entity_poly.pdbx_strand_id
1 'polypeptide(L)'
;IQNFIDRLTPNIYENPISTEEYLRSKKKETIHQMITDEEIIKLMKEPEVEPNNEELEIPIISNYETLVALNQIIIYTKQKSDKIDFLKEQIQVIKKLRKAVEREEFYFKQQVTLNSYLGNANKAKE
;
A
#
# COMPACT_ATOMS: atom_id res chain seq x y z
N ILE A 1 8.26 -20.00 22.86
CA ILE A 1 8.29 -21.37 22.32
C ILE A 1 7.04 -22.13 22.73
N GLN A 2 6.76 -22.31 24.03
CA GLN A 2 5.57 -23.03 24.51
C GLN A 2 4.24 -22.47 23.96
N ASN A 3 4.06 -21.15 24.00
CA ASN A 3 2.87 -20.47 23.48
C ASN A 3 2.66 -20.66 21.95
N PHE A 4 3.72 -21.00 21.21
CA PHE A 4 3.64 -21.35 19.78
C PHE A 4 3.22 -22.81 19.60
N ILE A 5 3.75 -23.71 20.43
CA ILE A 5 3.39 -25.14 20.46
C ILE A 5 1.90 -25.28 20.82
N ASP A 6 1.44 -24.57 21.85
CA ASP A 6 0.05 -24.64 22.34
C ASP A 6 -0.96 -24.13 21.30
N ARG A 7 -0.56 -23.25 20.38
CA ARG A 7 -1.38 -22.77 19.25
C ARG A 7 -1.42 -23.73 18.07
N LEU A 8 -0.39 -24.55 17.89
CA LEU A 8 -0.30 -25.53 16.80
C LEU A 8 -0.99 -26.85 17.14
N THR A 9 -1.02 -27.20 18.43
CA THR A 9 -1.55 -28.47 18.92
C THR A 9 -3.04 -28.73 18.56
N PRO A 10 -3.96 -27.74 18.60
CA PRO A 10 -5.37 -27.97 18.26
C PRO A 10 -5.59 -28.24 16.76
N ASN A 11 -4.91 -27.49 15.87
CA ASN A 11 -5.10 -27.59 14.43
C ASN A 11 -4.39 -28.79 13.78
N ILE A 12 -3.37 -29.36 14.42
CA ILE A 12 -2.61 -30.49 13.86
C ILE A 12 -3.33 -31.84 14.09
N TYR A 13 -4.14 -31.94 15.14
CA TYR A 13 -4.74 -33.22 15.57
C TYR A 13 -6.26 -33.35 15.33
N GLU A 14 -6.93 -32.30 14.85
CA GLU A 14 -8.37 -32.38 14.53
C GLU A 14 -8.68 -33.23 13.29
N ASN A 15 -7.71 -33.44 12.39
CA ASN A 15 -7.86 -34.33 11.25
C ASN A 15 -6.50 -34.85 10.75
N PRO A 16 -5.88 -35.83 11.43
CA PRO A 16 -4.59 -36.35 11.02
C PRO A 16 -4.70 -36.99 9.64
N ILE A 17 -3.78 -36.63 8.75
CA ILE A 17 -3.66 -37.24 7.41
C ILE A 17 -3.56 -38.76 7.55
N SER A 18 -4.39 -39.48 6.81
CA SER A 18 -4.38 -40.93 6.82
C SER A 18 -3.10 -41.49 6.18
N THR A 19 -2.73 -42.72 6.55
CA THR A 19 -1.56 -43.40 5.95
C THR A 19 -1.67 -43.50 4.42
N GLU A 20 -2.89 -43.65 3.89
CA GLU A 20 -3.15 -43.69 2.44
C GLU A 20 -2.92 -42.34 1.78
N GLU A 21 -3.39 -41.25 2.38
CA GLU A 21 -3.15 -39.89 1.89
C GLU A 21 -1.66 -39.53 1.91
N TYR A 22 -0.92 -39.97 2.94
CA TYR A 22 0.53 -39.80 2.99
C TYR A 22 1.23 -40.54 1.84
N LEU A 23 0.87 -41.80 1.59
CA LEU A 23 1.45 -42.59 0.49
C LEU A 23 1.09 -42.00 -0.88
N ARG A 24 -0.12 -41.47 -1.05
CA ARG A 24 -0.56 -40.83 -2.29
C ARG A 24 0.16 -39.51 -2.54
N SER A 25 0.41 -38.73 -1.50
CA SER A 25 1.18 -37.48 -1.55
C SER A 25 2.64 -37.76 -1.92
N LYS A 26 3.25 -38.77 -1.27
CA LYS A 26 4.61 -39.22 -1.56
C LYS A 26 4.77 -39.70 -3.01
N LYS A 27 3.79 -40.45 -3.53
CA LYS A 27 3.76 -40.86 -4.96
C LYS A 27 3.58 -39.68 -5.91
N LYS A 28 2.80 -38.65 -5.55
CA LYS A 28 2.67 -37.42 -6.34
C LYS A 28 3.97 -36.63 -6.40
N GLU A 29 4.70 -36.56 -5.28
CA GLU A 29 6.03 -35.94 -5.20
C GLU A 29 7.05 -36.63 -6.12
N THR A 30 6.94 -37.95 -6.30
CA THR A 30 7.82 -38.70 -7.20
C THR A 30 7.51 -38.46 -8.69
N ILE A 31 6.33 -37.93 -9.03
CA ILE A 31 5.91 -37.60 -10.40
C ILE A 31 6.20 -36.12 -10.72
N HIS A 32 6.82 -35.37 -9.80
CA HIS A 32 7.27 -34.02 -10.10
C HIS A 32 8.40 -34.13 -11.13
N GLN A 33 8.08 -33.88 -12.40
CA GLN A 33 9.07 -33.69 -13.46
C GLN A 33 10.07 -32.66 -12.94
N MET A 34 11.32 -33.09 -12.80
CA MET A 34 12.41 -32.17 -12.48
C MET A 34 12.37 -31.04 -13.50
N ILE A 35 12.24 -29.81 -13.01
CA ILE A 35 12.36 -28.61 -13.83
C ILE A 35 13.67 -28.70 -14.63
N THR A 36 13.62 -28.48 -15.94
CA THR A 36 14.82 -28.61 -16.77
C THR A 36 15.72 -27.38 -16.60
N ASP A 37 17.01 -27.53 -16.86
CA ASP A 37 17.98 -26.43 -16.77
C ASP A 37 17.55 -25.22 -17.64
N GLU A 38 16.88 -25.48 -18.77
CA GLU A 38 16.34 -24.46 -19.67
C GLU A 38 15.19 -23.66 -19.02
N GLU A 39 14.32 -24.33 -18.26
CA GLU A 39 13.25 -23.69 -17.49
C GLU A 39 13.80 -22.91 -16.30
N ILE A 40 14.86 -23.42 -15.64
CA ILE A 40 15.59 -22.70 -14.60
C ILE A 40 16.20 -21.41 -15.17
N ILE A 41 16.90 -21.49 -16.32
CA ILE A 41 17.51 -20.33 -16.98
C ILE A 41 16.43 -19.31 -17.38
N LYS A 42 15.26 -19.75 -17.84
CA LYS A 42 14.15 -18.85 -18.19
C LYS A 42 13.55 -18.14 -16.98
N LEU A 43 13.49 -18.80 -15.81
CA LEU A 43 13.05 -18.19 -14.55
C LEU A 43 14.09 -17.22 -13.96
N MET A 44 15.39 -17.44 -14.24
CA MET A 44 16.48 -16.57 -13.79
C MET A 44 16.68 -15.35 -14.68
N LYS A 45 16.17 -15.37 -15.91
CA LYS A 45 16.09 -14.15 -16.73
C LYS A 45 15.04 -13.25 -16.11
N GLU A 46 15.48 -12.14 -15.53
CA GLU A 46 14.58 -11.01 -15.26
C GLU A 46 13.83 -10.72 -16.56
N PRO A 47 12.51 -10.50 -16.53
CA PRO A 47 11.82 -10.02 -17.72
C PRO A 47 12.59 -8.79 -18.18
N GLU A 48 13.01 -8.77 -19.44
CA GLU A 48 13.48 -7.54 -20.06
C GLU A 48 12.30 -6.57 -19.94
N VAL A 49 12.34 -5.74 -18.91
CA VAL A 49 11.46 -4.60 -18.77
C VAL A 49 11.93 -3.70 -19.91
N GLU A 50 11.31 -3.84 -21.07
CA GLU A 50 11.30 -2.78 -22.05
C GLU A 50 11.02 -1.50 -21.27
N PRO A 51 11.84 -0.44 -21.41
CA PRO A 51 11.53 0.82 -20.79
C PRO A 51 10.25 1.32 -21.45
N ASN A 52 9.10 0.96 -20.86
CA ASN A 52 7.82 1.55 -21.15
C ASN A 52 7.96 3.03 -20.77
N ASN A 53 8.44 3.81 -21.73
CA ASN A 53 8.35 5.27 -21.77
C ASN A 53 6.88 5.70 -22.04
N GLU A 54 5.92 4.96 -21.48
CA GLU A 54 4.62 5.53 -21.24
C GLU A 54 4.85 6.58 -20.14
N GLU A 55 4.72 7.85 -20.51
CA GLU A 55 4.62 8.92 -19.52
C GLU A 55 3.62 8.46 -18.46
N LEU A 56 4.12 8.09 -17.28
CA LEU A 56 3.28 7.74 -16.16
C LEU A 56 2.43 8.97 -15.88
N GLU A 57 1.16 8.94 -16.32
CA GLU A 57 0.21 10.00 -16.03
C GLU A 57 0.16 10.15 -14.51
N ILE A 58 0.70 11.27 -14.02
CA ILE A 58 0.71 11.55 -12.60
C ILE A 58 -0.74 11.80 -12.19
N PRO A 59 -1.33 10.96 -11.33
CA PRO A 59 -2.72 11.12 -10.95
C PRO A 59 -2.92 12.47 -10.25
N ILE A 60 -3.99 13.18 -10.62
CA ILE A 60 -4.36 14.42 -9.96
C ILE A 60 -4.98 14.05 -8.61
N ILE A 61 -4.31 14.44 -7.53
CA ILE A 61 -4.76 14.20 -6.14
C ILE A 61 -5.31 15.51 -5.58
N SER A 62 -6.46 15.44 -4.90
CA SER A 62 -7.03 16.62 -4.27
C SER A 62 -6.23 17.08 -3.04
N ASN A 63 -6.36 18.36 -2.70
CA ASN A 63 -5.79 18.92 -1.47
C ASN A 63 -6.28 18.15 -0.22
N TYR A 64 -7.57 17.79 -0.19
CA TYR A 64 -8.14 17.02 0.92
C TYR A 64 -7.48 15.64 1.08
N GLU A 65 -7.36 14.87 0.00
CA GLU A 65 -6.71 13.56 0.02
C GLU A 65 -5.25 13.67 0.47
N THR A 66 -4.55 14.69 -0.02
CA THR A 66 -3.18 14.99 0.38
C THR A 66 -3.09 15.26 1.89
N LEU A 67 -4.03 16.02 2.46
CA LEU A 67 -4.08 16.27 3.91
C LEU A 67 -4.33 15.00 4.72
N VAL A 68 -5.21 14.12 4.25
CA VAL A 68 -5.49 12.82 4.90
C VAL A 68 -4.21 11.98 4.93
N ALA A 69 -3.52 11.84 3.80
CA ALA A 69 -2.29 11.06 3.70
C ALA A 69 -1.19 11.62 4.61
N LEU A 70 -0.96 12.94 4.60
CA LEU A 70 0.04 13.57 5.47
C LEU A 70 -0.26 13.37 6.95
N ASN A 71 -1.54 13.44 7.35
CA ASN A 71 -1.94 13.16 8.73
C ASN A 71 -1.70 11.69 9.10
N GLN A 72 -2.00 10.75 8.21
CA GLN A 72 -1.73 9.33 8.44
C GLN A 72 -0.23 9.07 8.62
N ILE A 73 0.62 9.67 7.79
CA ILE A 73 2.09 9.56 7.95
C ILE A 73 2.52 10.10 9.30
N ILE A 74 2.05 11.29 9.70
CA ILE A 74 2.37 11.88 11.02
C ILE A 74 1.92 10.98 12.17
N ILE A 75 0.76 10.34 12.06
CA ILE A 75 0.24 9.42 13.09
C ILE A 75 1.10 8.14 13.14
N TYR A 76 1.34 7.54 11.98
CA TYR A 76 2.09 6.28 11.87
C TYR A 76 3.52 6.42 12.42
N THR A 77 4.21 7.50 12.04
CA THR A 77 5.55 7.80 12.54
C THR A 77 5.59 7.98 14.07
N LYS A 78 4.56 8.59 14.67
CA LYS A 78 4.44 8.67 16.13
C LYS A 78 4.18 7.32 16.79
N GLN A 79 3.37 6.46 16.16
CA GLN A 79 3.03 5.14 16.70
C GLN A 79 4.17 4.12 16.60
N LYS A 80 5.08 4.31 15.65
CA LYS A 80 6.20 3.40 15.36
C LYS A 80 7.56 4.04 15.65
N SER A 81 7.63 5.03 16.53
CA SER A 81 8.88 5.74 16.85
C SER A 81 9.97 4.83 17.43
N ASP A 82 9.57 3.67 17.96
CA ASP A 82 10.44 2.61 18.45
C ASP A 82 11.02 1.72 17.34
N LYS A 83 10.38 1.69 16.16
CA LYS A 83 10.70 0.77 15.04
C LYS A 83 11.16 1.49 13.79
N ILE A 84 10.83 2.77 13.65
CA ILE A 84 11.15 3.59 12.49
C ILE A 84 11.80 4.87 13.00
N ASP A 85 13.08 5.01 12.71
CA ASP A 85 13.86 6.17 13.11
C ASP A 85 13.68 7.29 12.08
N PHE A 86 12.57 8.02 12.22
CA PHE A 86 12.35 9.24 11.45
C PHE A 86 13.13 10.37 12.09
N LEU A 87 14.07 10.96 11.33
CA LEU A 87 14.77 12.15 11.79
C LEU A 87 13.76 13.26 12.10
N LYS A 88 13.96 13.98 13.20
CA LYS A 88 13.10 15.09 13.63
C LYS A 88 12.88 16.12 12.52
N GLU A 89 13.90 16.33 11.69
CA GLU A 89 13.88 17.22 10.54
C GLU A 89 12.90 16.75 9.45
N GLN A 90 12.86 15.44 9.16
CA GLN A 90 11.94 14.86 8.18
C GLN A 90 10.48 15.01 8.63
N ILE A 91 10.19 14.75 9.91
CA ILE A 91 8.86 15.01 10.50
C ILE A 91 8.48 16.49 10.37
N GLN A 92 9.45 17.39 10.54
CA GLN A 92 9.22 18.82 10.41
C GLN A 92 8.92 19.23 8.96
N VAL A 93 9.57 18.61 7.97
CA VAL A 93 9.26 18.79 6.55
C VAL A 93 7.82 18.36 6.25
N ILE A 94 7.40 17.17 6.70
CA ILE A 94 6.04 16.67 6.51
C ILE A 94 5.01 17.64 7.12
N LYS A 95 5.27 18.16 8.33
CA LYS A 95 4.41 19.16 8.98
C LYS A 95 4.36 20.49 8.21
N LYS A 96 5.47 20.94 7.64
CA LYS A 96 5.51 22.16 6.80
C LYS A 96 4.69 21.97 5.54
N LEU A 97 4.83 20.81 4.88
CA LEU A 97 4.05 20.45 3.70
C LEU A 97 2.56 20.45 4.02
N ARG A 98 2.16 19.82 5.13
CA ARG A 98 0.76 19.83 5.58
C ARG A 98 0.20 21.25 5.72
N LYS A 99 0.95 22.16 6.35
CA LYS A 99 0.56 23.57 6.50
C LYS A 99 0.49 24.34 5.18
N ALA A 100 1.24 23.93 4.16
CA ALA A 100 1.15 24.52 2.83
C ALA A 100 -0.16 24.08 2.16
N VAL A 101 -0.45 22.78 2.19
CA VAL A 101 -1.69 22.21 1.62
C VAL A 101 -2.93 22.72 2.35
N GLU A 102 -2.88 22.88 3.69
CA GLU A 102 -3.99 23.50 4.46
C GLU A 102 -4.30 24.93 3.97
N ARG A 103 -3.27 25.70 3.59
CA ARG A 103 -3.45 27.05 3.07
C ARG A 103 -4.03 27.05 1.65
N GLU A 104 -3.52 26.19 0.79
CA GLU A 104 -4.08 26.00 -0.56
C GLU A 104 -5.56 25.61 -0.51
N GLU A 105 -5.91 24.65 0.34
CA GLU A 105 -7.30 24.22 0.53
C GLU A 105 -8.21 25.35 1.03
N PHE A 106 -7.69 26.18 1.94
CA PHE A 106 -8.42 27.33 2.46
C PHE A 106 -8.69 28.36 1.36
N TYR A 107 -7.68 28.70 0.56
CA TYR A 107 -7.84 29.63 -0.57
C TYR A 107 -8.75 29.06 -1.65
N PHE A 108 -8.62 27.77 -1.98
CA PHE A 108 -9.51 27.09 -2.91
C PHE A 108 -10.97 27.21 -2.47
N LYS A 109 -11.27 26.93 -1.20
CA LYS A 109 -12.62 27.07 -0.65
C LYS A 109 -13.14 28.51 -0.69
N GLN A 110 -12.30 29.50 -0.39
CA GLN A 110 -12.69 30.90 -0.53
C GLN A 110 -13.02 31.25 -1.98
N GLN A 111 -12.19 30.81 -2.93
CA GLN A 111 -12.41 31.08 -4.35
C GLN A 111 -13.71 30.44 -4.85
N VAL A 112 -13.95 29.17 -4.49
CA VAL A 112 -15.20 28.46 -4.81
C VAL A 112 -16.41 29.19 -4.23
N THR A 113 -16.29 29.66 -2.98
CA THR A 113 -17.34 30.42 -2.31
C THR A 113 -17.62 31.73 -3.04
N LEU A 114 -16.60 32.54 -3.35
CA LEU A 114 -16.74 33.79 -4.09
C LEU A 114 -17.37 33.57 -5.48
N ASN A 115 -16.91 32.54 -6.21
CA ASN A 115 -17.47 32.18 -7.50
C ASN A 115 -18.95 31.82 -7.41
N SER A 116 -19.37 31.14 -6.33
CA SER A 116 -20.78 30.80 -6.11
C SER A 116 -21.67 32.03 -5.90
N TYR A 117 -21.19 33.02 -5.14
CA TYR A 117 -21.92 34.28 -4.94
C TYR A 117 -22.05 35.08 -6.23
N LEU A 118 -20.97 35.16 -7.01
CA LEU A 118 -20.96 35.91 -8.28
C LEU A 118 -21.86 35.25 -9.33
N GLY A 119 -21.84 33.91 -9.42
CA GLY A 119 -22.72 33.15 -10.29
C GLY A 119 -24.20 33.30 -9.93
N ASN A 120 -24.52 33.35 -8.63
CA ASN A 120 -25.90 33.56 -8.15
C ASN A 120 -26.39 35.00 -8.37
N ALA A 121 -25.50 36.00 -8.26
CA ALA A 121 -25.85 37.40 -8.51
C ALA A 121 -26.24 37.67 -9.96
N ASN A 122 -25.67 36.93 -10.92
CA ASN A 122 -26.03 37.03 -12.33
C ASN A 122 -27.37 36.36 -12.66
N LYS A 123 -27.72 35.26 -11.97
CA LYS A 123 -29.02 34.59 -12.11
C LYS A 123 -30.20 35.36 -11.50
N ALA A 124 -29.95 36.25 -10.54
CA ALA A 124 -30.98 37.08 -9.93
C ALA A 124 -31.32 38.35 -10.74
N LYS A 125 -30.61 38.60 -11.85
CA LYS A 125 -30.81 39.75 -12.75
C LYS A 125 -31.45 39.38 -14.09
N GLU A 126 -31.72 38.09 -14.33
CA GLU A 126 -32.57 37.58 -15.42
C GLU A 126 -33.98 37.32 -14.89
#